data_AF-A0AA38GMM3-F1
#
_entry.id   AF-A0AA38GMM3-F1
#
_cell.length_a   1.000
_cell.length_b   1.000
_cell.length_c   1.000
_cell.angle_alpha   90.00
_cell.angle_beta   90.00
_cell.angle_gamma   90.00
#
_symmetry.space_group_name_H-M   'P 1'
#
loop_
_entity.id
_entity.type
_entity.pdbx_description
1 polymer ?
#
loop_
_entity_poly.entity_id
_entity_poly.type
_entity_poly.pdbx_seq_one_letter_code
_entity_poly.pdbx_strand_id
1 'polypeptide(L)'
;MIALVDARFHAITPDFRGYGLSDQPSEIENGGFVDLVEDLLDFLDAFGARKGFVIFLCFDDEVVVRNIYTLFSRSELPMAEEGKEIMDLYNPSTPFPPWFIEDDLKTYSSLYERSGFSFPLQVPYMAMT
;
A
#
# COMPACT_ATOMS: atom_id res chain seq x y z
N MET A 1 -2.47 -14.56 -7.57
CA MET A 1 -3.23 -14.76 -8.84
C MET A 1 -3.33 -16.21 -9.29
N ILE A 2 -2.25 -17.01 -9.25
CA ILE A 2 -2.24 -18.42 -9.71
C ILE A 2 -3.40 -19.25 -9.11
N ALA A 3 -3.62 -19.15 -7.79
CA ALA A 3 -4.71 -19.87 -7.12
C ALA A 3 -6.11 -19.53 -7.66
N LEU A 4 -6.35 -18.29 -8.13
CA LEU A 4 -7.64 -17.88 -8.71
C LEU A 4 -7.83 -18.50 -10.10
N VAL A 5 -6.77 -18.54 -10.90
CA VAL A 5 -6.78 -19.15 -12.24
C VAL A 5 -7.03 -20.66 -12.14
N ASP A 6 -6.38 -21.34 -11.19
CA ASP A 6 -6.58 -22.77 -10.92
C ASP A 6 -8.03 -23.05 -10.49
N ALA A 7 -8.62 -22.15 -9.71
CA ALA A 7 -10.02 -22.17 -9.34
C ALA A 7 -10.99 -21.69 -10.45
N ARG A 8 -10.49 -21.48 -11.68
CA ARG A 8 -11.25 -21.07 -12.87
C ARG A 8 -11.88 -19.68 -12.78
N PHE A 9 -11.33 -18.79 -11.97
CA PHE A 9 -11.68 -17.37 -11.98
C PHE A 9 -10.84 -16.61 -13.02
N HIS A 10 -11.47 -15.65 -13.69
CA HIS A 10 -10.75 -14.61 -14.40
C HIS A 10 -10.45 -13.50 -13.40
N ALA A 11 -9.17 -13.32 -13.08
CA ALA A 11 -8.73 -12.34 -12.10
C ALA A 11 -8.00 -11.20 -12.80
N ILE A 12 -8.30 -9.97 -12.37
CA ILE A 12 -7.72 -8.71 -12.85
C ILE A 12 -7.19 -7.93 -11.65
N THR A 13 -6.03 -7.32 -11.80
CA THR A 13 -5.37 -6.49 -10.78
C THR A 13 -4.99 -5.16 -11.42
N PRO A 14 -5.95 -4.23 -11.57
CA PRO A 14 -5.64 -2.91 -12.11
C PRO A 14 -4.83 -2.09 -11.12
N ASP A 15 -3.94 -1.25 -11.63
CA ASP A 15 -3.33 -0.19 -10.83
C ASP A 15 -4.39 0.91 -10.63
N PHE A 16 -4.65 1.32 -9.39
CA PHE A 16 -5.57 2.43 -9.11
C PHE A 16 -4.97 3.77 -9.53
N ARG A 17 -5.82 4.79 -9.71
CA ARG A 17 -5.38 6.16 -10.01
C ARG A 17 -4.30 6.59 -9.02
N GLY A 18 -3.21 7.14 -9.53
CA GLY A 18 -2.05 7.57 -8.73
C GLY A 18 -1.09 6.46 -8.32
N TYR A 19 -1.30 5.21 -8.74
CA TYR A 19 -0.41 4.08 -8.45
C TYR A 19 0.06 3.40 -9.73
N GLY A 20 1.22 2.74 -9.65
CA GLY A 20 1.76 1.89 -10.71
C GLY A 20 1.87 2.60 -12.05
N LEU A 21 1.20 2.07 -13.06
CA LEU A 21 1.16 2.60 -14.42
C LEU A 21 -0.08 3.45 -14.73
N SER A 22 -0.97 3.65 -13.76
CA SER A 22 -2.17 4.46 -13.94
C SER A 22 -1.88 5.94 -13.72
N ASP A 23 -2.64 6.80 -14.40
CA ASP A 23 -2.48 8.25 -14.29
C ASP A 23 -2.78 8.75 -12.87
N GLN A 24 -2.06 9.79 -12.47
CA GLN A 24 -2.28 10.45 -11.19
C GLN A 24 -3.41 11.49 -11.30
N PRO A 25 -4.38 11.51 -10.37
CA PRO A 25 -5.42 12.53 -10.36
C PRO A 25 -4.84 13.94 -10.36
N SER A 26 -5.38 14.83 -11.20
CA SER A 26 -4.92 16.21 -11.29
C SER A 26 -5.21 17.03 -10.04
N GLU A 27 -6.25 16.64 -9.27
CA GLU A 27 -6.65 17.28 -8.03
C GLU A 27 -6.82 16.22 -6.93
N ILE A 28 -6.49 16.62 -5.69
CA ILE A 28 -6.45 15.73 -4.52
C ILE A 28 -7.80 15.08 -4.23
N GLU A 29 -8.88 15.77 -4.57
CA GLU A 29 -10.25 15.33 -4.35
C GLU A 29 -10.74 14.26 -5.35
N ASN A 30 -10.02 14.05 -6.47
CA ASN A 30 -10.43 13.16 -7.58
C ASN A 30 -9.79 11.76 -7.54
N GLY A 31 -9.55 11.24 -6.34
CA GLY A 31 -9.02 9.90 -6.10
C GLY A 31 -9.64 9.26 -4.86
N GLY A 32 -10.85 9.69 -4.51
CA GLY A 32 -11.56 9.23 -3.34
C GLY A 32 -12.20 7.87 -3.53
N PHE A 33 -12.89 7.40 -2.50
CA PHE A 33 -13.60 6.13 -2.53
C PHE A 33 -14.69 6.08 -3.62
N VAL A 34 -15.33 7.21 -3.93
CA VAL A 34 -16.36 7.28 -4.98
C VAL A 34 -15.72 7.07 -6.36
N ASP A 35 -14.61 7.74 -6.65
CA ASP A 35 -13.86 7.55 -7.91
C ASP A 35 -13.40 6.10 -8.07
N LEU A 36 -12.95 5.47 -6.97
CA LEU A 36 -12.59 4.06 -6.95
C LEU A 36 -13.79 3.14 -7.29
N VAL A 37 -14.97 3.44 -6.78
CA VAL A 37 -16.19 2.67 -7.11
C VAL A 37 -16.55 2.86 -8.58
N GLU A 38 -16.43 4.08 -9.11
CA GLU A 38 -16.68 4.37 -10.52
C GLU A 38 -15.68 3.62 -11.43
N ASP A 39 -14.38 3.66 -11.12
CA ASP A 39 -13.35 2.90 -11.85
C ASP A 39 -13.66 1.39 -11.86
N LEU A 40 -14.11 0.84 -10.72
CA LEU A 40 -14.49 -0.57 -10.63
C LEU A 40 -15.70 -0.92 -11.50
N LEU A 41 -16.69 -0.02 -11.60
CA LEU A 41 -17.84 -0.21 -12.49
C LEU A 41 -17.40 -0.14 -13.96
N ASP A 42 -16.55 0.82 -14.31
CA ASP A 42 -15.99 0.96 -15.65
C ASP A 42 -15.21 -0.29 -16.08
N PHE A 43 -14.47 -0.92 -15.16
CA PHE A 43 -13.83 -2.21 -15.44
C PHE A 43 -14.84 -3.31 -15.73
N LEU A 44 -15.94 -3.41 -14.98
CA LEU A 44 -16.98 -4.41 -15.24
C LEU A 44 -17.57 -4.23 -16.64
N ASP A 45 -17.86 -2.99 -17.03
CA ASP A 45 -18.40 -2.67 -18.35
C ASP A 45 -17.40 -2.94 -19.47
N ALA A 46 -16.14 -2.51 -19.30
CA ALA A 46 -15.07 -2.72 -20.28
C ALA A 46 -14.78 -4.21 -20.54
N PHE A 47 -14.89 -5.05 -19.51
CA PHE A 47 -14.70 -6.49 -19.63
C PHE A 47 -16.00 -7.27 -19.88
N GLY A 48 -17.15 -6.60 -20.00
CA GLY A 48 -18.46 -7.25 -20.19
C GLY A 48 -18.87 -8.18 -19.04
N ALA A 49 -18.34 -7.95 -17.84
CA ALA A 49 -18.57 -8.75 -16.66
C ALA A 49 -19.86 -8.31 -15.95
N ARG A 50 -20.83 -9.23 -15.82
CA ARG A 50 -22.10 -8.94 -15.12
C ARG A 50 -22.00 -9.00 -13.60
N LYS A 51 -20.98 -9.68 -13.07
CA LYS A 51 -20.74 -9.90 -11.64
C LYS A 51 -19.24 -10.08 -11.43
N GLY A 52 -18.74 -9.63 -10.28
CA GLY A 52 -17.36 -9.79 -9.87
C GLY A 52 -17.25 -9.86 -8.36
N PHE A 53 -16.09 -10.33 -7.89
CA PHE A 53 -15.68 -10.21 -6.51
C PHE A 53 -14.58 -9.15 -6.46
N VAL A 54 -14.73 -8.16 -5.59
CA VAL A 54 -13.70 -7.16 -5.33
C VAL A 54 -13.00 -7.55 -4.04
N ILE A 55 -11.67 -7.64 -4.09
CA ILE A 55 -10.84 -7.95 -2.93
C ILE A 55 -9.97 -6.73 -2.68
N PHE A 56 -10.16 -6.09 -1.53
CA PHE A 56 -9.33 -4.98 -1.08
C PHE A 56 -8.29 -5.48 -0.07
N LEU A 57 -7.06 -5.08 -0.28
CA LEU A 57 -5.98 -5.21 0.69
C LEU A 57 -5.73 -3.81 1.25
N CYS A 58 -6.18 -3.59 2.49
CA CYS A 58 -5.86 -2.39 3.24
C CYS A 58 -4.88 -2.79 4.34
N PHE A 59 -3.77 -2.08 4.42
CA PHE A 59 -2.83 -2.23 5.51
C PHE A 59 -3.06 -1.11 6.52
N ASP A 60 -2.95 -1.45 7.80
CA ASP A 60 -2.94 -0.50 8.90
C ASP A 60 -1.74 0.45 8.73
N ASP A 61 -1.97 1.76 8.90
CA ASP A 61 -0.98 2.80 8.70
C ASP A 61 0.23 2.64 9.64
N GLU A 62 -0.01 2.21 10.88
CA GLU A 62 1.05 1.91 11.83
C GLU A 62 1.89 0.73 11.33
N VAL A 63 1.26 -0.31 10.81
CA VAL A 63 1.94 -1.49 10.24
C VAL A 63 2.80 -1.10 9.03
N VAL A 64 2.29 -0.27 8.13
CA VAL A 64 3.04 0.18 6.95
C VAL A 64 4.24 1.02 7.36
N VAL A 65 4.04 2.03 8.21
CA VAL A 65 5.13 2.92 8.66
C VAL A 65 6.20 2.11 9.41
N ARG A 66 5.78 1.23 10.34
CA ARG A 66 6.68 0.33 11.07
C ARG A 66 7.48 -0.54 10.10
N ASN A 67 6.83 -1.13 9.10
CA ASN A 67 7.51 -2.00 8.14
C ASN A 67 8.56 -1.23 7.34
N ILE A 68 8.23 -0.02 6.87
CA ILE A 68 9.16 0.83 6.12
C ILE A 68 10.42 1.13 6.95
N TYR A 69 10.27 1.62 8.17
CA TYR A 69 11.42 1.98 9.01
C TYR A 69 12.22 0.77 9.49
N THR A 70 11.59 -0.38 9.71
CA THR A 70 12.30 -1.59 10.17
C THR A 70 13.02 -2.33 9.04
N LEU A 71 12.50 -2.28 7.81
CA LEU A 71 13.13 -2.92 6.64
C LEU A 71 14.16 -2.03 5.95
N PHE A 72 13.86 -0.74 5.74
CA PHE A 72 14.69 0.15 4.91
C PHE A 72 15.70 0.99 5.68
N SER A 73 15.69 0.97 7.01
CA SER A 73 16.72 1.63 7.84
C SER A 73 17.91 0.72 8.15
N ARG A 74 17.94 -0.49 7.59
CA ARG A 74 19.06 -1.43 7.73
C ARG A 74 20.16 -1.11 6.72
N SER A 75 21.38 -1.60 6.98
CA SER A 75 22.50 -1.43 6.05
C SER A 75 22.37 -2.25 4.77
N GLU A 76 21.56 -3.31 4.78
CA GLU A 76 21.32 -4.20 3.65
C GLU A 76 19.92 -3.99 3.10
N LEU A 77 19.78 -4.00 1.77
CA LEU A 77 18.48 -3.88 1.13
C LEU A 77 17.65 -5.16 1.37
N PRO A 78 16.40 -5.04 1.84
CA PRO A 78 15.52 -6.19 2.04
C PRO A 78 15.19 -6.80 0.67
N MET A 79 15.66 -8.02 0.43
CA MET A 79 15.34 -8.80 -0.76
C MET A 79 14.52 -10.02 -0.34
N ALA A 80 13.29 -10.11 -0.84
CA ALA A 80 12.44 -11.27 -0.60
C ALA A 80 12.98 -12.48 -1.39
N GLU A 81 12.90 -13.66 -0.79
CA GLU A 81 13.20 -14.92 -1.48
C GLU A 81 12.18 -15.18 -2.61
N GLU A 82 12.53 -16.06 -3.54
CA GLU A 82 11.63 -16.42 -4.64
C GLU A 82 10.28 -16.95 -4.11
N GLY A 83 9.18 -16.35 -4.60
CA GLY A 83 7.83 -16.68 -4.16
C GLY A 83 7.36 -15.98 -2.87
N LYS A 84 8.17 -15.10 -2.27
CA LYS A 84 7.78 -14.22 -1.17
C LYS A 84 7.66 -12.77 -1.64
N GLU A 85 6.74 -12.03 -1.06
CA GLU A 85 6.58 -10.60 -1.27
C GLU A 85 7.32 -9.80 -0.19
N ILE A 86 7.59 -8.52 -0.45
CA ILE A 86 8.27 -7.63 0.51
C ILE A 86 7.50 -7.54 1.85
N MET A 87 6.17 -7.63 1.80
CA MET A 87 5.32 -7.60 3.00
C MET A 87 5.43 -8.88 3.82
N ASP A 88 5.82 -10.01 3.22
CA ASP A 88 6.05 -11.26 3.96
C ASP A 88 7.32 -11.20 4.84
N LEU A 89 8.18 -10.19 4.62
CA LEU A 89 9.34 -9.93 5.45
C LEU A 89 9.00 -9.15 6.73
N TYR A 90 7.79 -8.60 6.83
CA TYR A 90 7.35 -7.85 8.00
C TYR A 90 7.35 -8.75 9.25
N ASN A 91 8.09 -8.31 10.28
CA ASN A 91 8.09 -8.96 11.58
C ASN A 91 7.91 -7.90 12.67
N PRO A 92 6.78 -7.88 13.40
CA PRO A 92 6.46 -6.86 14.39
C PRO A 92 7.40 -6.87 15.60
N SER A 93 8.12 -7.98 15.83
CA SER A 93 9.14 -8.09 16.89
C SER A 93 10.51 -7.56 16.47
N THR A 94 10.67 -7.11 15.23
CA THR A 94 11.90 -6.46 14.77
C THR A 94 12.14 -5.18 15.58
N PRO A 95 13.32 -5.01 16.19
CA PRO A 95 13.62 -3.78 16.92
C PRO A 95 13.71 -2.60 15.97
N PHE A 96 13.30 -1.44 16.44
CA PHE A 96 13.47 -0.19 15.70
C PHE A 96 14.94 0.21 15.57
N PRO A 97 15.27 1.04 14.55
CA PRO A 97 16.53 1.76 14.52
C PRO A 97 16.75 2.56 15.82
N PRO A 98 18.00 2.77 16.26
CA PRO A 98 18.28 3.47 17.52
C PRO A 98 17.72 4.89 17.63
N TRP A 99 17.40 5.51 16.50
CA TRP A 99 16.88 6.87 16.38
C TRP A 99 15.36 6.94 16.21
N PHE A 100 14.65 5.80 16.20
CA PHE A 100 13.22 5.72 15.97
C PHE A 100 12.54 5.01 17.14
N ILE A 101 11.53 5.65 17.74
CA ILE A 101 10.78 5.12 18.88
C ILE A 101 9.28 5.00 18.61
N GLU A 102 8.56 4.36 19.52
CA GLU A 102 7.12 4.12 19.40
C GLU A 102 6.30 5.42 19.28
N ASP A 103 6.75 6.50 19.91
CA ASP A 103 6.09 7.81 19.80
C ASP A 103 6.26 8.44 18.41
N ASP A 104 7.41 8.21 17.76
CA ASP A 104 7.63 8.64 16.36
C ASP A 104 6.71 7.87 15.41
N LEU A 105 6.56 6.56 15.65
CA LEU A 105 5.66 5.71 14.88
C LEU A 105 4.23 6.27 14.90
N LYS A 106 3.69 6.55 16.09
CA LYS A 106 2.35 7.14 16.23
C LYS A 106 2.24 8.50 15.57
N THR A 107 3.27 9.33 15.71
CA THR A 107 3.28 10.66 15.11
C THR A 107 3.20 10.54 13.58
N TYR A 108 3.99 9.66 12.98
CA TYR A 108 4.01 9.48 11.54
C TYR A 108 2.79 8.72 11.00
N SER A 109 2.27 7.72 11.72
CA SER A 109 1.06 7.00 11.30
C SER A 109 -0.15 7.92 11.29
N SER A 110 -0.29 8.80 12.30
CA SER A 110 -1.39 9.77 12.40
C SER A 110 -1.49 10.75 11.21
N LEU A 111 -0.38 10.98 10.49
CA LEU A 111 -0.39 11.79 9.27
C LEU A 111 -1.23 11.14 8.16
N TYR A 112 -1.35 9.81 8.18
CA TYR A 112 -2.03 9.01 7.15
C TYR A 112 -3.38 8.48 7.61
N GLU A 113 -3.75 8.54 8.90
CA GLU A 113 -5.06 8.10 9.41
C GLU A 113 -6.24 8.67 8.61
N ARG A 114 -6.17 9.94 8.20
CA ARG A 114 -7.25 10.62 7.48
C ARG A 114 -7.11 10.54 5.96
N SER A 115 -5.89 10.60 5.43
CA SER A 115 -5.63 10.71 3.98
C SER A 115 -5.28 9.38 3.31
N GLY A 116 -4.92 8.36 4.09
CA GLY A 116 -4.21 7.18 3.61
C GLY A 116 -2.85 7.53 2.99
N PHE A 117 -2.18 6.54 2.40
CA PHE A 117 -0.93 6.70 1.65
C PHE A 117 -1.16 7.21 0.22
N SER A 118 -2.04 8.19 0.05
CA SER A 118 -2.40 8.77 -1.26
C SER A 118 -1.28 9.61 -1.90
N PHE A 119 -0.20 9.88 -1.15
CA PHE A 119 0.96 10.65 -1.58
C PHE A 119 2.26 9.92 -1.18
N PRO A 120 3.41 10.25 -1.80
CA PRO A 120 4.70 9.75 -1.35
C PRO A 120 4.89 9.95 0.15
N LEU A 121 5.47 8.96 0.83
CA LEU A 121 5.68 9.01 2.26
C LEU A 121 6.45 10.29 2.64
N GLN A 122 5.82 11.14 3.43
CA GLN A 122 6.46 12.29 4.04
C GLN A 122 7.32 11.77 5.20
N VAL A 123 8.62 11.69 4.96
CA VAL A 123 9.63 11.33 5.97
C VAL A 123 10.25 12.62 6.49
N PRO A 124 9.74 13.22 7.58
CA PRO A 124 10.39 14.39 8.16
C PRO A 124 11.72 13.94 8.76
N TYR A 125 12.82 14.36 8.14
CA TYR A 125 14.16 14.13 8.68
C TYR A 125 14.29 14.92 9.98
N MET A 126 14.36 14.22 11.12
CA MET A 126 14.86 14.86 12.35
C MET A 126 16.35 15.12 12.15
N ALA A 127 16.70 16.37 11.88
CA ALA A 127 18.08 16.80 11.99
C ALA A 127 18.50 16.66 13.46
N MET A 128 19.42 15.74 13.73
CA MET A 128 20.08 15.66 15.03
C MET A 128 20.84 16.98 15.25
N THR A 129 20.27 17.87 16.06
CA THR A 129 21.00 19.00 16.67
C THR A 129 21.66 18.58 17.97
#